data_AF-A0A1T4N6T4-F1
#
_entry.id   AF-A0A1T4N6T4-F1
#
_cell.length_a   1.000
_cell.length_b   1.000
_cell.length_c   1.000
_cell.angle_alpha   90.00
_cell.angle_beta   90.00
_cell.angle_gamma   90.00
#
_symmetry.space_group_name_H-M   'P 1'
#
loop_
_entity.id
_entity.type
_entity.pdbx_description
1 polymer ?
#
loop_
_entity_poly.entity_id
_entity_poly.type
_entity_poly.pdbx_seq_one_letter_code
_entity_poly.pdbx_strand_id
1 'polypeptide(L)'
;MDKNKFILSILVAVIGLLMLLSPQTFIAFAVIMLGIASVIDGVFIMVATRNLVLDPDYRLMMTIRGILSIVVGTVAVILPIVTAAIIWKIMAYVLGGYLLVSAGLEVYGILKLHRNGIMIKQSLIETIVLVILAIALFIIPSKTAGGIIVGICGALLIFAGVFSAFLQWRNRPITVVPDSVVTENPDDSEKTDSDENTENI
;
A
#
# COMPACT_ATOMS: atom_id res chain seq x y z
N MET A 1 -8.28 19.50 -12.79
CA MET A 1 -7.59 18.93 -11.62
C MET A 1 -8.16 17.55 -11.38
N ASP A 2 -7.35 16.50 -11.51
CA ASP A 2 -7.79 15.14 -11.15
C ASP A 2 -7.90 15.09 -9.63
N LYS A 3 -9.11 15.32 -9.11
CA LYS A 3 -9.38 15.41 -7.65
C LYS A 3 -8.76 14.23 -6.91
N ASN A 4 -8.82 13.03 -7.49
CA ASN A 4 -8.28 11.80 -6.90
C ASN A 4 -6.75 11.84 -6.71
N LYS A 5 -6.00 12.38 -7.67
CA LYS A 5 -4.53 12.46 -7.59
C LYS A 5 -4.09 13.50 -6.56
N PHE A 6 -4.83 14.59 -6.46
CA PHE A 6 -4.58 15.63 -5.46
C PHE A 6 -4.87 15.13 -4.04
N ILE A 7 -6.01 14.45 -3.84
CA ILE A 7 -6.37 13.83 -2.55
C ILE A 7 -5.33 12.79 -2.14
N LEU A 8 -4.86 11.95 -3.07
CA LEU A 8 -3.84 10.94 -2.79
C LEU A 8 -2.50 11.58 -2.39
N SER A 9 -2.11 12.69 -3.02
CA SER A 9 -0.89 13.44 -2.66
C SER A 9 -0.97 14.02 -1.25
N ILE A 10 -2.14 14.56 -0.86
CA ILE A 10 -2.40 15.04 0.50
C ILE A 10 -2.36 13.88 1.49
N LEU A 11 -3.01 12.76 1.18
CA LEU A 11 -3.04 11.59 2.04
C LEU A 11 -1.62 11.06 2.31
N VAL A 12 -0.77 10.99 1.29
CA VAL A 12 0.64 10.60 1.41
C VAL A 12 1.38 11.56 2.36
N ALA A 13 1.17 12.87 2.23
CA ALA A 13 1.80 13.85 3.13
C ALA A 13 1.31 13.70 4.58
N VAL A 14 0.01 13.44 4.80
CA VAL A 14 -0.57 13.22 6.12
C VAL A 14 -0.02 11.94 6.77
N ILE A 15 0.12 10.85 6.01
CA ILE A 15 0.75 9.61 6.49
C ILE A 15 2.20 9.88 6.88
N GLY A 16 2.96 10.60 6.04
CA GLY A 16 4.34 10.98 6.35
C GLY A 16 4.44 11.85 7.60
N LEU A 17 3.49 12.76 7.82
CA LEU A 17 3.41 13.58 9.02
C LEU A 17 3.12 12.74 10.27
N LEU A 18 2.22 11.75 10.18
CA LEU A 18 1.94 10.82 11.26
C LEU A 18 3.19 10.01 11.65
N MET A 19 3.95 9.55 10.64
CA MET A 19 5.22 8.84 10.86
C MET A 19 6.26 9.70 11.60
N LEU A 20 6.28 11.01 11.33
CA LEU A 20 7.22 11.93 11.96
C LEU A 20 6.81 12.33 13.38
N LEU A 21 5.53 12.63 13.59
CA LEU A 21 5.00 13.09 14.90
C LEU A 21 4.83 11.93 15.90
N SER A 22 4.47 10.74 15.41
CA SER A 22 4.14 9.59 16.27
C SER A 22 4.62 8.29 15.64
N PRO A 23 5.95 8.10 15.51
CA PRO A 23 6.52 6.91 14.88
C PRO A 23 6.12 5.62 15.60
N GLN A 24 6.01 5.64 16.94
CA GLN A 24 5.60 4.46 17.72
C GLN A 24 4.17 4.03 17.37
N THR A 25 3.24 4.97 17.22
CA THR A 25 1.85 4.69 16.85
C THR A 25 1.77 4.13 15.43
N PHE A 26 2.52 4.73 14.50
CA PHE A 26 2.56 4.24 13.12
C PHE A 26 3.09 2.80 13.04
N ILE A 27 4.17 2.49 13.78
CA ILE A 27 4.72 1.14 13.80
C ILE A 27 3.68 0.14 14.37
N ALA A 28 2.98 0.50 15.45
CA ALA A 28 1.92 -0.35 16.00
C ALA A 28 0.83 -0.64 14.95
N PHE A 29 0.40 0.37 14.19
CA PHE A 29 -0.52 0.19 13.07
C PHE A 29 0.04 -0.69 11.96
N ALA A 30 1.32 -0.53 11.61
CA ALA A 30 1.98 -1.36 10.60
C ALA A 30 2.03 -2.83 11.02
N VAL A 31 2.29 -3.13 12.30
CA VAL A 31 2.27 -4.50 12.83
C VAL A 31 0.87 -5.11 12.74
N ILE A 32 -0.18 -4.34 13.05
CA ILE A 32 -1.57 -4.80 12.91
C ILE A 32 -1.89 -5.09 11.43
N MET A 33 -1.52 -4.20 10.52
CA MET A 33 -1.71 -4.39 9.08
C MET A 33 -0.96 -5.62 8.55
N LEU A 34 0.25 -5.85 9.02
CA LEU A 34 1.01 -7.06 8.71
C LEU A 34 0.37 -8.32 9.29
N GLY A 35 -0.22 -8.24 10.48
CA GLY A 35 -1.02 -9.32 11.06
C GLY A 35 -2.21 -9.68 10.17
N ILE A 36 -2.95 -8.68 9.67
CA ILE A 36 -4.05 -8.88 8.72
C ILE A 36 -3.53 -9.50 7.42
N ALA A 37 -2.44 -8.97 6.87
CA ALA A 37 -1.81 -9.50 5.66
C ALA A 37 -1.40 -10.97 5.84
N SER A 38 -0.84 -11.34 6.99
CA SER A 38 -0.49 -12.73 7.34
C SER A 38 -1.72 -13.65 7.38
N VAL A 39 -2.86 -13.17 7.88
CA VAL A 39 -4.10 -13.97 7.85
C VAL A 39 -4.54 -14.22 6.40
N ILE A 40 -4.55 -13.17 5.58
CA ILE A 40 -4.93 -13.28 4.15
C ILE A 40 -3.99 -14.23 3.42
N ASP A 41 -2.68 -14.11 3.65
CA ASP A 41 -1.65 -14.97 3.07
C ASP A 41 -1.85 -16.43 3.47
N GLY A 42 -2.14 -16.69 4.75
CA GLY A 42 -2.41 -18.05 5.23
C GLY A 42 -3.62 -18.70 4.57
N VAL A 43 -4.70 -17.93 4.39
CA VAL A 43 -5.88 -18.36 3.65
C VAL A 43 -5.53 -18.65 2.19
N PHE A 44 -4.75 -17.77 1.55
CA PHE A 44 -4.32 -17.94 0.18
C PHE A 44 -3.48 -19.21 0.00
N ILE A 45 -2.52 -19.47 0.88
CA ILE A 45 -1.71 -20.69 0.89
C ILE A 45 -2.59 -21.93 1.01
N MET A 46 -3.56 -21.96 1.93
CA MET A 46 -4.45 -23.12 2.09
C MET A 46 -5.31 -23.39 0.83
N VAL A 47 -5.81 -22.34 0.18
CA VAL A 47 -6.62 -22.46 -1.04
C VAL A 47 -5.77 -22.90 -2.22
N ALA A 48 -4.61 -22.26 -2.42
CA ALA A 48 -3.71 -22.54 -3.54
C ALA A 48 -3.09 -23.95 -3.44
N THR A 49 -2.65 -24.37 -2.26
CA THR A 49 -2.01 -25.68 -2.06
C THR A 49 -2.96 -26.83 -2.37
N ARG A 50 -4.28 -26.64 -2.19
CA ARG A 50 -5.28 -27.69 -2.47
C ARG A 50 -5.39 -28.01 -3.97
N ASN A 51 -5.06 -27.06 -4.85
CA ASN A 51 -5.28 -27.19 -6.30
C ASN A 51 -4.01 -27.44 -7.12
N LEU A 52 -2.80 -27.14 -6.61
CA LEU A 52 -1.60 -27.07 -7.46
C LEU A 52 -0.63 -28.26 -7.37
N VAL A 53 -0.57 -29.02 -6.27
CA VAL A 53 0.49 -30.04 -6.07
C VAL A 53 -0.02 -31.29 -5.36
N LEU A 54 0.12 -32.46 -6.00
CA LEU A 54 -0.33 -33.75 -5.46
C LEU A 54 0.60 -34.35 -4.39
N ASP A 55 1.82 -33.84 -4.23
CA ASP A 55 2.78 -34.37 -3.26
C ASP A 55 2.29 -34.20 -1.81
N PRO A 56 2.11 -35.30 -1.05
CA PRO A 56 1.53 -35.26 0.28
C PRO A 56 2.37 -34.47 1.28
N ASP A 57 3.70 -34.59 1.25
CA ASP A 57 4.54 -33.85 2.23
C ASP A 57 4.61 -32.35 1.91
N TYR A 58 4.58 -31.98 0.62
CA TYR A 58 4.53 -30.57 0.23
C TYR A 58 3.20 -29.94 0.66
N ARG A 59 2.10 -30.66 0.43
CA ARG A 59 0.77 -30.26 0.87
C ARG A 59 0.70 -30.09 2.39
N LEU A 60 1.29 -31.02 3.15
CA LEU A 60 1.35 -30.96 4.61
C LEU A 60 2.14 -29.73 5.08
N MET A 61 3.33 -29.48 4.54
CA MET A 61 4.15 -28.32 4.91
C MET A 61 3.47 -26.99 4.62
N MET A 62 2.87 -26.84 3.43
CA MET A 62 2.16 -25.61 3.08
C MET A 62 0.88 -25.45 3.92
N THR A 63 0.23 -26.55 4.31
CA THR A 63 -0.91 -26.49 5.25
C THR A 63 -0.46 -26.00 6.63
N ILE A 64 0.65 -26.51 7.16
CA ILE A 64 1.23 -26.03 8.42
C ILE A 64 1.57 -24.54 8.32
N ARG A 65 2.23 -24.13 7.23
CA ARG A 65 2.58 -22.73 6.95
C ARG A 65 1.33 -21.83 6.96
N GLY A 66 0.28 -22.24 6.26
CA GLY A 66 -0.98 -21.51 6.20
C GLY A 66 -1.67 -21.37 7.55
N ILE A 67 -1.80 -22.46 8.31
CA ILE A 67 -2.39 -22.43 9.66
C ILE A 67 -1.57 -21.55 10.59
N LEU A 68 -0.24 -21.68 10.57
CA LEU A 68 0.66 -20.86 11.40
C LEU A 68 0.51 -19.38 11.07
N SER A 69 0.40 -19.03 9.78
CA SER A 69 0.17 -17.67 9.30
C SER A 69 -1.15 -17.07 9.83
N ILE A 70 -2.21 -17.87 9.84
CA ILE A 70 -3.52 -17.44 10.33
C ILE A 70 -3.46 -17.21 11.84
N VAL A 71 -2.89 -18.16 12.59
CA VAL A 71 -2.80 -18.08 14.05
C VAL A 71 -1.93 -16.89 14.46
N VAL A 72 -0.72 -16.78 13.93
CA VAL A 72 0.22 -15.70 14.27
C VAL A 72 -0.34 -14.35 13.83
N GLY A 73 -0.89 -14.25 12.62
CA GLY A 73 -1.51 -13.03 12.12
C GLY A 73 -2.69 -12.57 12.98
N THR A 74 -3.57 -13.49 13.37
CA THR A 74 -4.72 -13.19 14.23
C THR A 74 -4.28 -12.69 15.61
N VAL A 75 -3.32 -13.37 16.23
CA VAL A 75 -2.75 -12.95 17.53
C VAL A 75 -2.11 -11.57 17.42
N ALA A 76 -1.43 -11.28 16.31
CA ALA A 76 -0.77 -9.99 16.07
C ALA A 76 -1.74 -8.82 15.87
N VAL A 77 -2.98 -9.10 15.46
CA VAL A 77 -4.05 -8.10 15.38
C VAL A 77 -4.72 -7.92 16.75
N ILE A 78 -5.14 -9.02 17.36
CA ILE A 78 -5.98 -8.98 18.57
C ILE A 78 -5.20 -8.44 19.77
N LEU A 79 -3.98 -8.93 20.02
CA LEU A 79 -3.23 -8.57 21.24
C LEU A 79 -2.96 -7.06 21.35
N PRO A 80 -2.42 -6.37 20.33
CA PRO A 80 -2.19 -4.94 20.41
C PRO A 80 -3.47 -4.12 20.62
N ILE A 81 -4.61 -4.57 20.06
CA ILE A 81 -5.90 -3.90 20.19
C ILE A 81 -6.44 -4.03 21.62
N VAL A 82 -6.45 -5.25 22.16
CA VAL A 82 -7.05 -5.53 23.48
C VAL A 82 -6.24 -4.94 24.62
N THR A 83 -4.91 -4.87 24.48
CA THR A 83 -4.03 -4.52 25.60
C THR A 83 -3.64 -3.06 25.67
N ALA A 84 -3.99 -2.24 24.67
CA ALA A 84 -3.69 -0.79 24.58
C ALA A 84 -2.22 -0.38 24.89
N ALA A 85 -1.29 -1.34 24.88
CA ALA A 85 0.05 -1.21 25.45
C ALA A 85 1.15 -1.57 24.44
N ILE A 86 2.41 -1.54 24.90
CA ILE A 86 3.67 -1.72 24.14
C ILE A 86 3.83 -3.14 23.54
N ILE A 87 2.80 -3.98 23.63
CA ILE A 87 2.79 -5.38 23.16
C ILE A 87 3.01 -5.49 21.65
N TRP A 88 2.72 -4.45 20.87
CA TRP A 88 3.05 -4.39 19.44
C TRP A 88 4.54 -4.62 19.15
N LYS A 89 5.45 -4.26 20.07
CA LYS A 89 6.90 -4.53 19.92
C LYS A 89 7.19 -6.01 19.96
N ILE A 90 6.58 -6.71 20.90
CA ILE A 90 6.70 -8.16 21.03
C ILE A 90 6.09 -8.82 19.80
N MET A 91 4.91 -8.37 19.36
CA MET A 91 4.27 -8.92 18.17
C MET A 91 5.06 -8.70 16.89
N ALA A 92 5.77 -7.60 16.75
CA ALA A 92 6.70 -7.41 15.64
C ALA A 92 7.82 -8.47 15.63
N TYR A 93 8.40 -8.79 16.78
CA TYR A 93 9.39 -9.88 16.88
C TYR A 93 8.78 -11.25 16.58
N VAL A 94 7.56 -11.52 17.06
CA VAL A 94 6.84 -12.76 16.79
C VAL A 94 6.55 -12.91 15.29
N LEU A 95 6.08 -11.85 14.62
CA LEU A 95 5.90 -11.85 13.18
C LEU A 95 7.24 -12.04 12.45
N GLY A 96 8.30 -11.34 12.87
CA GLY A 96 9.63 -11.50 12.29
C GLY A 96 10.13 -12.95 12.36
N GLY A 97 9.97 -13.61 13.51
CA GLY A 97 10.27 -15.02 13.67
C GLY A 97 9.40 -15.93 12.80
N TYR A 98 8.09 -15.66 12.75
CA TYR A 98 7.16 -16.38 11.88
C TYR A 98 7.57 -16.29 10.40
N LEU A 99 7.90 -15.09 9.92
CA LEU A 99 8.31 -14.87 8.53
C LEU A 99 9.57 -15.66 8.17
N LEU A 100 10.53 -15.81 9.09
CA LEU A 100 11.71 -16.66 8.88
C LEU A 100 11.36 -18.14 8.81
N VAL A 101 10.48 -18.63 9.70
CA VAL A 101 10.00 -20.02 9.66
C VAL A 101 9.24 -20.28 8.35
N SER A 102 8.41 -19.32 7.94
CA SER A 102 7.63 -19.34 6.70
C SER A 102 8.54 -19.40 5.48
N ALA A 103 9.58 -18.55 5.43
CA ALA A 103 10.60 -18.59 4.39
C ALA A 103 11.37 -19.92 4.35
N GLY A 104 11.72 -20.49 5.52
CA GLY A 104 12.38 -21.80 5.60
C GLY A 104 11.52 -22.93 5.04
N LEU A 105 10.22 -22.95 5.37
CA LEU A 105 9.24 -23.89 4.82
C LEU A 105 9.10 -23.74 3.30
N GLU A 106 9.11 -22.50 2.80
CA GLU A 106 9.02 -22.21 1.37
C GLU A 106 10.27 -22.67 0.61
N VAL A 107 11.47 -22.39 1.13
CA VAL A 107 12.73 -22.88 0.56
C VAL A 107 12.74 -24.40 0.44
N TYR A 108 12.32 -25.10 1.50
CA TYR A 108 12.19 -26.56 1.46
C TYR A 108 11.18 -27.00 0.38
N GLY A 109 10.05 -26.31 0.29
CA GLY A 109 9.05 -26.52 -0.76
C GLY A 109 9.64 -26.38 -2.16
N ILE A 110 10.41 -25.31 -2.40
CA ILE A 110 11.09 -25.02 -3.67
C ILE A 110 12.08 -26.13 -4.02
N LEU A 111 12.90 -26.58 -3.08
CA LEU A 111 13.85 -27.70 -3.28
C LEU A 111 13.14 -28.97 -3.73
N LYS A 112 11.97 -29.25 -3.16
CA LYS A 112 11.14 -30.41 -3.54
C LYS A 112 10.47 -30.23 -4.90
N LEU A 113 9.96 -29.03 -5.22
CA LEU A 113 9.35 -28.72 -6.52
C LEU A 113 10.37 -28.69 -7.67
N HIS A 114 11.59 -28.20 -7.41
CA HIS A 114 12.67 -28.18 -8.39
C HIS A 114 13.07 -29.59 -8.83
N ARG A 115 13.08 -30.56 -7.90
CA ARG A 115 13.29 -31.99 -8.22
C ARG A 115 12.19 -32.55 -9.14
N ASN A 116 11.01 -31.94 -9.15
CA ASN A 116 9.87 -32.37 -9.96
C ASN A 116 9.68 -31.53 -11.25
N GLY A 117 10.64 -30.65 -11.59
CA GLY A 117 10.65 -29.91 -12.86
C GLY A 117 9.64 -28.76 -12.98
N ILE A 118 9.02 -28.32 -11.87
CA ILE A 118 8.02 -27.24 -11.87
C ILE A 118 8.71 -25.87 -11.79
N MET A 119 8.16 -24.85 -12.47
CA MET A 119 8.69 -23.48 -12.44
C MET A 119 8.57 -22.85 -11.05
N ILE A 120 9.70 -22.49 -10.43
CA ILE A 120 9.81 -22.01 -9.03
C ILE A 120 10.00 -20.49 -8.88
N LYS A 121 9.98 -19.71 -9.97
CA LYS A 121 10.37 -18.29 -9.96
C LYS A 121 9.54 -17.43 -9.00
N GLN A 122 8.23 -17.66 -8.93
CA GLN A 122 7.34 -16.88 -8.07
C GLN A 122 7.62 -17.13 -6.57
N SER A 123 7.84 -18.40 -6.20
CA SER A 123 8.09 -18.79 -4.81
C SER A 123 9.46 -18.28 -4.30
N LEU A 124 10.47 -18.17 -5.18
CA LEU A 124 11.74 -17.55 -4.80
C LEU A 124 11.60 -16.07 -4.44
N ILE A 125 10.78 -15.32 -5.17
CA ILE A 125 10.53 -13.89 -4.90
C ILE A 125 9.82 -13.75 -3.54
N GLU A 126 8.81 -14.58 -3.29
CA GLU A 126 8.08 -14.60 -2.03
C GLU A 126 9.02 -14.86 -0.84
N THR A 127 9.89 -15.87 -0.95
CA THR A 127 10.89 -16.17 0.09
C THR A 127 11.80 -14.98 0.37
N ILE A 128 12.31 -14.32 -0.67
CA ILE A 128 13.18 -13.13 -0.51
C ILE A 128 12.43 -12.01 0.20
N VAL A 129 11.18 -11.76 -0.18
CA VAL A 129 10.32 -10.74 0.45
C VAL A 129 10.09 -11.05 1.93
N LEU A 130 9.81 -12.31 2.29
CA LEU A 130 9.62 -12.72 3.69
C LEU A 130 10.88 -12.48 4.54
N VAL A 131 12.06 -12.80 4.02
CA VAL A 131 13.34 -12.58 4.72
C VAL A 131 13.61 -11.09 4.92
N ILE A 132 13.42 -10.27 3.89
CA ILE A 132 13.60 -8.81 3.98
C ILE A 132 12.64 -8.22 5.02
N LEU A 133 11.37 -8.64 4.97
CA LEU A 133 10.34 -8.18 5.89
C LEU A 133 10.64 -8.62 7.34
N ALA A 134 11.13 -9.85 7.53
CA ALA A 134 11.55 -10.34 8.84
C ALA A 134 12.68 -9.48 9.43
N ILE A 135 13.71 -9.20 8.64
CA ILE A 135 14.84 -8.35 9.06
C ILE A 135 14.34 -6.95 9.44
N ALA A 136 13.45 -6.36 8.62
CA ALA A 136 12.84 -5.07 8.94
C ALA A 136 12.10 -5.12 10.28
N LEU A 137 11.33 -6.18 10.55
CA LEU A 137 10.57 -6.34 11.79
C LEU A 137 11.45 -6.58 13.03
N PHE A 138 12.68 -7.07 12.88
CA PHE A 138 13.62 -7.14 13.99
C PHE A 138 14.25 -5.77 14.32
N ILE A 139 14.43 -4.91 13.32
CA ILE A 139 15.07 -3.60 13.49
C ILE A 139 14.08 -2.55 14.00
N ILE A 140 12.86 -2.54 13.47
CA ILE A 140 11.83 -1.51 13.70
C ILE A 140 11.39 -1.35 15.19
N PRO A 141 11.24 -2.41 16.01
CA PRO A 141 10.81 -2.27 17.40
C PRO A 141 11.90 -1.70 18.32
N SER A 142 13.16 -1.65 17.85
CA SER A 142 14.25 -1.07 18.61
C SER A 142 14.00 0.42 18.88
N LYS A 143 14.18 0.85 20.14
CA LYS A 143 13.86 2.22 20.57
C LYS A 143 14.54 3.30 19.72
N THR A 144 15.75 3.05 19.26
CA THR A 144 16.59 4.05 18.60
C THR A 144 16.53 3.95 17.07
N ALA A 145 16.79 2.77 16.50
CA ALA A 145 16.90 2.66 15.05
C ALA A 145 15.54 2.73 14.35
N GLY A 146 14.51 2.06 14.89
CA GLY A 146 13.21 2.03 14.24
C GLY A 146 12.50 3.38 14.16
N GLY A 147 12.58 4.17 15.24
CA GLY A 147 12.02 5.53 15.25
C GLY A 147 12.72 6.45 14.25
N ILE A 148 14.04 6.36 14.13
CA ILE A 148 14.83 7.16 13.17
C ILE A 148 14.49 6.75 11.73
N ILE A 149 14.45 5.46 11.44
CA ILE A 149 14.13 4.95 10.08
C ILE A 149 12.72 5.40 9.66
N VAL A 150 11.72 5.20 10.53
CA VAL A 150 10.34 5.61 10.27
C VAL A 150 10.24 7.12 10.12
N GLY A 151 10.97 7.89 10.92
CA GLY A 151 11.04 9.35 10.80
C GLY A 151 11.63 9.83 9.47
N ILE A 152 12.73 9.21 9.00
CA ILE A 152 13.33 9.52 7.70
C ILE A 152 12.36 9.19 6.57
N CYS A 153 11.71 8.01 6.60
CA CYS A 153 10.68 7.65 5.63
C CYS A 153 9.51 8.64 5.66
N GLY A 154 9.06 9.04 6.85
CA GLY A 154 7.99 10.04 7.02
C GLY A 154 8.35 11.39 6.40
N ALA A 155 9.57 11.88 6.64
CA ALA A 155 10.08 13.11 6.04
C ALA A 155 10.12 13.04 4.51
N LEU A 156 10.58 11.92 3.95
CA LEU A 156 10.57 11.70 2.49
C LEU A 156 9.16 11.67 1.92
N LEU A 157 8.20 11.04 2.60
CA LEU A 157 6.80 11.01 2.18
C LEU A 157 6.14 12.39 2.22
N ILE A 158 6.43 13.20 3.24
CA ILE A 158 5.97 14.60 3.30
C ILE A 158 6.53 15.37 2.10
N PHE A 159 7.84 15.25 1.85
CA PHE A 159 8.47 15.94 0.72
C PHE A 159 7.86 15.52 -0.61
N ALA A 160 7.69 14.22 -0.84
CA ALA A 160 7.07 13.68 -2.06
C ALA A 160 5.61 14.13 -2.22
N GLY A 161 4.82 14.11 -1.15
CA GLY A 161 3.41 14.51 -1.16
C GLY A 161 3.23 16.01 -1.41
N VAL A 162 3.99 16.85 -0.70
CA VAL A 162 3.97 18.32 -0.88
C VAL A 162 4.47 18.70 -2.27
N PHE A 163 5.57 18.10 -2.73
CA PHE A 163 6.12 18.36 -4.07
C PHE A 163 5.12 17.97 -5.17
N SER A 164 4.49 16.81 -5.05
CA SER A 164 3.47 16.34 -6.00
C SER A 164 2.24 17.24 -6.01
N ALA A 165 1.74 17.66 -4.83
CA ALA A 165 0.63 18.59 -4.72
C ALA A 165 0.97 19.98 -5.31
N PHE A 166 2.20 20.46 -5.09
CA PHE A 166 2.69 21.72 -5.63
C PHE A 166 2.80 21.71 -7.15
N LEU A 167 3.36 20.65 -7.74
CA LEU A 167 3.40 20.47 -9.20
C LEU A 167 2.00 20.46 -9.81
N GLN A 168 1.06 19.80 -9.14
CA GLN A 168 -0.33 19.69 -9.60
C GLN A 168 -1.10 21.01 -9.49
N TRP A 169 -0.75 21.86 -8.51
CA TRP A 169 -1.22 23.23 -8.45
C TRP A 169 -0.60 24.08 -9.58
N ARG A 170 0.71 23.94 -9.85
CA ARG A 170 1.39 24.79 -10.85
C ARG A 170 1.02 24.46 -12.29
N ASN A 171 0.83 23.19 -12.63
CA ASN A 171 0.49 22.73 -13.99
C ASN A 171 -1.01 22.84 -14.29
N ARG A 172 -1.67 23.96 -13.96
CA ARG A 172 -3.08 24.17 -14.35
C ARG A 172 -3.18 24.11 -15.87
N PRO A 173 -3.89 23.14 -16.48
CA PRO A 173 -4.21 23.25 -17.89
C PRO A 173 -5.14 24.46 -18.03
N ILE A 174 -4.70 25.46 -18.78
CA ILE A 174 -5.60 26.49 -19.33
C ILE A 174 -6.57 25.69 -20.20
N THR A 175 -7.74 25.43 -19.64
CA THR A 175 -8.85 24.89 -20.41
C THR A 175 -9.29 26.04 -21.28
N VAL A 176 -8.73 26.10 -22.49
CA VAL A 176 -9.37 26.82 -23.58
C VAL A 176 -10.68 26.08 -23.78
N VAL A 177 -11.74 26.58 -23.15
CA VAL A 177 -13.10 26.27 -23.56
C VAL A 177 -13.11 26.71 -25.01
N PRO A 178 -13.20 25.81 -26.02
CA PRO A 178 -13.47 26.28 -27.35
C PRO A 178 -14.79 27.03 -27.24
N ASP A 179 -14.77 28.34 -27.51
CA ASP A 179 -15.99 29.11 -27.70
C ASP A 179 -16.90 28.23 -28.54
N SER A 180 -18.06 27.91 -27.99
CA SER A 180 -19.11 27.22 -28.72
C SER A 180 -19.26 27.96 -30.03
N VAL A 181 -18.82 27.32 -31.13
CA VAL A 181 -18.91 27.91 -32.46
C VAL A 181 -20.37 28.27 -32.63
N VAL A 182 -20.65 29.58 -32.63
CA VAL A 182 -21.99 30.11 -32.89
C VAL A 182 -22.37 29.51 -34.23
N THR A 183 -23.29 28.56 -34.19
CA THR A 183 -23.91 28.05 -35.39
C THR A 183 -24.80 29.19 -35.87
N GLU A 184 -24.29 29.96 -36.82
CA GLU A 184 -25.06 30.94 -37.56
C GLU A 184 -26.21 30.18 -38.23
N ASN A 185 -27.40 30.25 -37.62
CA ASN A 185 -28.62 29.74 -38.20
C ASN A 185 -29.05 30.76 -39.27
N PRO A 186 -29.13 30.38 -40.56
CA PRO A 186 -29.25 31.34 -41.66
C PRO A 186 -30.69 31.80 -41.90
N ASP A 187 -31.48 32.01 -40.83
CA ASP A 187 -32.93 32.14 -40.95
C ASP A 187 -33.53 33.30 -40.14
N ASP A 188 -32.77 34.38 -39.94
CA ASP A 188 -33.33 35.68 -39.53
C ASP A 188 -32.67 36.81 -40.32
N SER A 189 -32.77 36.72 -41.66
CA SER A 189 -32.70 37.90 -42.50
C SER A 189 -34.07 38.57 -42.52
N GLU A 190 -34.33 39.53 -41.62
CA GLU A 190 -35.21 40.67 -41.92
C GLU A 190 -35.16 41.76 -40.83
N LYS A 191 -34.74 42.97 -41.27
CA LYS A 191 -35.15 44.30 -40.76
C LYS A 191 -34.70 44.63 -39.32
N THR A 192 -33.89 45.65 -39.07
CA THR A 192 -34.11 47.04 -39.47
C THR A 192 -32.84 47.83 -39.20
N ASP A 193 -32.27 48.42 -40.25
CA ASP A 193 -31.38 49.57 -40.17
C ASP A 193 -32.29 50.81 -40.13
N SER A 194 -32.23 51.61 -39.06
CA SER A 194 -32.53 53.05 -39.11
C SER A 194 -32.32 53.70 -37.73
N ASP A 195 -31.23 54.45 -37.65
CA ASP A 195 -31.11 55.79 -37.06
C ASP A 195 -31.52 56.04 -35.59
N GLU A 196 -30.51 56.25 -34.73
CA GLU A 196 -30.55 57.34 -33.74
C GLU A 196 -29.11 57.75 -33.37
N ASN A 197 -28.55 58.73 -34.09
CA ASN A 197 -28.53 60.15 -33.74
C ASN A 197 -27.48 60.51 -32.67
N THR A 198 -26.37 61.04 -33.14
CA THR A 198 -25.39 61.77 -32.32
C THR A 198 -25.94 63.14 -31.94
N GLU A 199 -25.57 63.59 -30.74
CA GLU A 199 -25.56 64.99 -30.25
C GLU A 199 -26.77 65.53 -29.45
N ASN A 200 -26.44 65.74 -28.17
CA ASN A 200 -26.57 66.99 -27.40
C ASN A 200 -27.91 67.41 -26.76
N ILE A 201 -27.80 67.58 -25.42
CA ILE A 201 -28.60 68.31 -24.42
C ILE A 201 -29.77 67.53 -23.79
#